data_AF-A0A3M9YGC8-F1
#
_entry.id   AF-A0A3M9YGC8-F1
#
_cell.length_a   1.000
_cell.length_b   1.000
_cell.length_c   1.000
_cell.angle_alpha   90.00
_cell.angle_beta   90.00
_cell.angle_gamma   90.00
#
_symmetry.space_group_name_H-M   'P 1'
#
loop_
_entity.id
_entity.type
_entity.pdbx_description
1 polymer ?
#
loop_
_entity_poly.entity_id
_entity_poly.type
_entity_poly.pdbx_seq_one_letter_code
_entity_poly.pdbx_strand_id
1 'polypeptide(L)'
;MHALRMFHAAGISLQNLSSTGARPAGAASQMYSSLFWLCYKSEREILAEIPINAPALREPGMPNVYPQPPQAASIASNEWAADEEDSWYFLLSEIALRRITDQVTEIVSKYIHAEIILPGSQRIQQLIPIVAEFEQQAETFRENLPSAVKFPDVPEAASTEWQQYSRGRYYRLLELMHRPFLFSALHDPGCSPVVRSLAEIGLQNALRS
;
A
#
# COMPACT_ATOMS: atom_id res chain seq x y z
N MET A 1 -4.65 -22.02 -1.65
CA MET A 1 -3.73 -22.61 -0.64
C MET A 1 -2.34 -22.94 -1.19
N HIS A 2 -2.20 -23.61 -2.35
CA HIS A 2 -0.88 -23.94 -2.91
C HIS A 2 -0.04 -22.69 -3.25
N ALA A 3 -0.62 -21.70 -3.95
CA ALA A 3 0.06 -20.44 -4.28
C ALA A 3 0.55 -19.67 -3.03
N LEU A 4 -0.29 -19.55 -2.00
CA LEU A 4 0.13 -18.93 -0.72
C LEU A 4 1.34 -19.64 -0.12
N ARG A 5 1.36 -20.97 -0.09
CA ARG A 5 2.50 -21.73 0.44
C ARG A 5 3.77 -21.51 -0.39
N MET A 6 3.66 -21.39 -1.72
CA MET A 6 4.81 -21.09 -2.59
C MET A 6 5.36 -19.69 -2.32
N PHE A 7 4.51 -18.66 -2.30
CA PHE A 7 4.96 -17.29 -2.02
C PHE A 7 5.50 -17.15 -0.60
N HIS A 8 4.88 -17.80 0.37
CA HIS A 8 5.34 -17.83 1.76
C HIS A 8 6.71 -18.51 1.88
N ALA A 9 6.91 -19.66 1.23
CA ALA A 9 8.20 -20.34 1.22
C ALA A 9 9.29 -19.50 0.53
N ALA A 10 8.97 -18.89 -0.62
CA ALA A 10 9.87 -17.98 -1.31
C ALA A 10 10.22 -16.75 -0.44
N GLY A 11 9.24 -16.19 0.25
CA GLY A 11 9.42 -15.10 1.21
C GLY A 11 10.38 -15.47 2.34
N ILE A 12 10.21 -16.64 2.95
CA ILE A 12 11.13 -17.12 4.00
C ILE A 12 12.56 -17.28 3.47
N SER A 13 12.73 -17.84 2.26
CA SER A 13 14.05 -17.97 1.64
C SER A 13 14.71 -16.61 1.41
N LEU A 14 13.95 -15.60 0.96
CA LEU A 14 14.44 -14.24 0.75
C LEU A 14 14.77 -13.53 2.08
N GLN A 15 13.95 -13.73 3.13
CA GLN A 15 14.22 -13.20 4.46
C GLN A 15 15.50 -13.78 5.05
N ASN A 16 15.74 -15.08 4.88
CA ASN A 16 16.97 -15.74 5.32
C ASN A 16 18.20 -15.20 4.57
N LEU A 17 18.08 -14.96 3.25
CA LEU A 17 19.13 -14.34 2.44
C LEU A 17 19.42 -12.89 2.85
N SER A 18 18.40 -12.13 3.25
CA SER A 18 18.60 -10.77 3.81
C SER A 18 19.34 -10.80 5.14
N SER A 19 19.04 -11.80 5.98
CA SER A 19 19.55 -11.90 7.35
C SER A 19 21.02 -12.32 7.41
N THR A 20 21.54 -12.95 6.35
CA THR A 20 22.96 -13.37 6.26
C THR A 20 23.91 -12.24 5.86
N GLY A 21 23.42 -11.03 5.56
CA GLY A 21 24.24 -9.88 5.18
C GLY A 21 24.91 -9.99 3.81
N ALA A 22 24.74 -11.11 3.11
CA ALA A 22 25.21 -11.34 1.75
C ALA A 22 24.28 -10.63 0.76
N ARG A 23 24.39 -9.30 0.67
CA ARG A 23 23.68 -8.54 -0.36
C ARG A 23 24.30 -8.86 -1.72
N PRO A 24 23.54 -9.44 -2.67
CA PRO A 24 24.05 -9.68 -4.00
C PRO A 24 24.38 -8.34 -4.68
N ALA A 25 25.51 -8.30 -5.39
CA ALA A 25 25.95 -7.13 -6.16
C ALA A 25 25.58 -7.26 -7.65
N GLY A 26 25.43 -6.13 -8.35
CA GLY A 26 25.12 -6.11 -9.79
C GLY A 26 23.77 -6.73 -10.14
N ALA A 27 23.71 -7.53 -11.21
CA ALA A 27 22.47 -8.14 -11.72
C ALA A 27 21.75 -9.04 -10.70
N ALA A 28 22.49 -9.71 -9.80
CA ALA A 28 21.90 -10.52 -8.74
C ALA A 28 21.16 -9.66 -7.69
N SER A 29 21.54 -8.39 -7.51
CA SER A 29 20.84 -7.42 -6.66
C SER A 29 19.49 -7.03 -7.24
N GLN A 30 19.44 -6.81 -8.55
CA GLN A 30 18.23 -6.43 -9.27
C GLN A 30 17.21 -7.57 -9.29
N MET A 31 17.66 -8.79 -9.58
CA MET A 31 16.80 -9.98 -9.54
C MET A 31 16.28 -10.25 -8.13
N TYR A 32 17.13 -10.10 -7.11
CA TYR A 32 16.72 -10.18 -5.71
C TYR A 32 15.63 -9.17 -5.36
N SER A 33 15.81 -7.89 -5.72
CA SER A 33 14.82 -6.83 -5.47
C SER A 33 13.48 -7.13 -6.14
N SER A 34 13.51 -7.54 -7.41
CA SER A 34 12.29 -7.85 -8.17
C SER A 34 11.54 -9.05 -7.58
N LEU A 35 12.26 -10.14 -7.24
CA LEU A 35 11.67 -11.31 -6.59
C LEU A 35 11.10 -10.97 -5.21
N PHE A 36 11.80 -10.15 -4.44
CA PHE A 36 11.32 -9.64 -3.15
C PHE A 36 9.98 -8.91 -3.33
N TRP A 37 9.91 -7.93 -4.24
CA TRP A 37 8.70 -7.14 -4.45
C TRP A 37 7.52 -7.95 -4.98
N LEU A 38 7.77 -8.89 -5.91
CA LEU A 38 6.72 -9.76 -6.45
C LEU A 38 6.17 -10.73 -5.39
N CYS A 39 7.03 -11.37 -4.61
CA CYS A 39 6.62 -12.28 -3.54
C CYS A 39 5.90 -11.50 -2.43
N TYR A 40 6.42 -10.33 -2.06
CA TYR A 40 5.82 -9.45 -1.08
C TYR A 40 4.42 -9.00 -1.49
N LYS A 41 4.25 -8.49 -2.72
CA LYS A 41 2.96 -8.07 -3.27
C LYS A 41 1.96 -9.24 -3.27
N SER A 42 2.33 -10.35 -3.89
CA SER A 42 1.45 -11.52 -4.04
C SER A 42 1.01 -12.12 -2.69
N GLU A 43 1.94 -12.23 -1.72
CA GLU A 43 1.61 -12.73 -0.39
C GLU A 43 0.64 -11.79 0.34
N ARG A 44 0.84 -10.47 0.24
CA ARG A 44 0.00 -9.47 0.91
C ARG A 44 -1.38 -9.35 0.28
N GLU A 45 -1.51 -9.49 -1.04
CA GLU A 45 -2.81 -9.54 -1.73
C GLU A 45 -3.62 -10.76 -1.26
N ILE A 46 -2.99 -11.93 -1.21
CA ILE A 46 -3.69 -13.15 -0.73
C ILE A 46 -4.06 -13.03 0.75
N LEU A 47 -3.19 -12.45 1.59
CA LEU A 47 -3.46 -12.26 3.03
C LEU A 47 -4.50 -11.18 3.32
N ALA A 48 -4.73 -10.23 2.40
CA ALA A 48 -5.81 -9.27 2.51
C ALA A 48 -7.19 -9.96 2.36
N GLU A 49 -7.29 -10.96 1.49
CA GLU A 49 -8.51 -11.75 1.28
C GLU A 49 -8.69 -12.86 2.34
N ILE A 50 -7.58 -13.47 2.78
CA ILE A 50 -7.59 -14.63 3.68
C ILE A 50 -6.53 -14.44 4.78
N PRO A 51 -6.86 -13.75 5.89
CA PRO A 51 -5.91 -13.42 6.94
C PRO A 51 -5.67 -14.59 7.91
N ILE A 52 -5.13 -15.70 7.38
CA ILE A 52 -4.92 -16.95 8.13
C ILE A 52 -3.52 -17.08 8.73
N ASN A 53 -2.54 -16.33 8.23
CA ASN A 53 -1.14 -16.44 8.64
C ASN A 53 -0.44 -15.08 8.70
N ALA A 54 0.58 -14.98 9.54
CA ALA A 54 1.51 -13.85 9.47
C ALA A 54 2.32 -13.92 8.16
N PRO A 55 2.63 -12.77 7.52
CA PRO A 55 3.44 -12.74 6.30
C PRO A 55 4.84 -13.33 6.57
N ALA A 56 5.38 -14.02 5.56
CA ALA A 56 6.74 -14.57 5.58
C ALA A 56 7.79 -13.45 5.58
N LEU A 57 7.56 -12.43 4.76
CA LEU A 57 8.38 -11.23 4.70
C LEU A 57 7.92 -10.26 5.79
N ARG A 58 8.55 -10.35 6.97
CA ARG A 58 8.33 -9.40 8.08
C ARG A 58 9.38 -8.30 8.04
N GLU A 59 8.96 -7.07 8.30
CA GLU A 59 9.89 -5.99 8.63
C GLU A 59 10.72 -6.44 9.85
N PRO A 60 12.05 -6.50 9.75
CA PRO A 60 12.90 -5.48 9.14
C PRO A 60 13.69 -5.98 7.92
N GLY A 61 13.89 -5.08 6.96
CA GLY A 61 14.74 -5.35 5.78
C GLY A 61 14.20 -4.90 4.44
N MET A 62 13.11 -4.11 4.39
CA MET A 62 12.63 -3.46 3.17
C MET A 62 13.82 -2.87 2.41
N PRO A 63 14.10 -3.30 1.17
CA PRO A 63 15.09 -2.63 0.34
C PRO A 63 14.67 -1.16 0.26
N ASN A 64 15.55 -0.26 0.73
CA ASN A 64 15.28 1.19 0.69
C ASN A 64 15.21 1.72 -0.75
N VAL A 65 15.49 0.84 -1.73
CA VAL A 65 15.55 1.14 -3.16
C VAL A 65 14.39 0.44 -3.84
N TYR A 66 13.65 1.19 -4.65
CA TYR A 66 12.67 0.64 -5.59
C TYR A 66 13.34 -0.36 -6.55
N PRO A 67 12.61 -1.37 -7.07
CA PRO A 67 13.18 -2.25 -8.08
C PRO A 67 13.60 -1.37 -9.27
N GLN A 68 14.82 -1.58 -9.77
CA GLN A 68 15.26 -0.91 -10.98
C GLN A 68 14.44 -1.41 -12.17
N PRO A 69 14.26 -0.60 -13.22
CA PRO A 69 13.66 -1.10 -14.44
C PRO A 69 14.46 -2.30 -14.92
N PRO A 70 13.82 -3.33 -15.50
CA PRO A 70 14.56 -4.34 -16.23
C PRO A 70 15.51 -3.59 -17.16
N GLN A 71 16.82 -3.86 -17.06
CA GLN A 71 17.73 -3.34 -18.07
C GLN A 71 17.24 -3.97 -19.37
N ALA A 72 16.54 -3.19 -20.19
CA ALA A 72 16.07 -3.58 -21.50
C ALA A 72 17.31 -3.98 -22.29
N ALA A 73 17.72 -5.25 -22.15
CA ALA A 73 18.71 -5.85 -23.01
C ALA A 73 18.02 -5.93 -24.36
N SER A 74 18.11 -4.86 -25.15
CA SER A 74 18.19 -4.85 -26.61
C SER A 74 17.36 -5.92 -27.35
N ILE A 75 16.13 -6.18 -26.92
CA ILE A 75 15.26 -7.16 -27.57
C ILE A 75 13.98 -6.43 -27.95
N ALA A 76 13.94 -6.14 -29.25
CA ALA A 76 12.81 -5.72 -30.06
C ALA A 76 12.31 -4.29 -29.82
N SER A 77 12.61 -3.46 -30.81
CA SER A 77 11.88 -2.24 -31.19
C SER A 77 10.44 -2.56 -31.61
N ASN A 78 9.64 -3.16 -30.74
CA ASN A 78 8.28 -3.61 -31.01
C ASN A 78 7.36 -3.27 -29.81
N GLU A 79 6.05 -3.18 -30.05
CA GLU A 79 4.98 -2.80 -29.11
C GLU A 79 5.07 -3.43 -27.71
N TRP A 80 5.61 -4.65 -27.59
CA TRP A 80 5.87 -5.34 -26.32
C TRP A 80 6.77 -4.60 -25.33
N ALA A 81 7.70 -3.76 -25.80
CA ALA A 81 8.59 -3.02 -24.91
C ALA A 81 7.83 -1.91 -24.12
N ALA A 82 6.80 -1.32 -24.73
CA ALA A 82 5.96 -0.31 -24.08
C ALA A 82 5.04 -0.95 -23.03
N ASP A 83 4.44 -2.11 -23.35
CA ASP A 83 3.62 -2.87 -22.39
C ASP A 83 4.42 -3.33 -21.15
N GLU A 84 5.70 -3.71 -21.36
CA GLU A 84 6.59 -4.09 -20.26
C GLU A 84 6.96 -2.89 -19.37
N GLU A 85 7.25 -1.74 -19.98
CA GLU A 85 7.52 -0.48 -19.27
C GLU A 85 6.31 -0.02 -18.45
N ASP A 86 5.11 -0.05 -19.03
CA ASP A 86 3.88 0.32 -18.33
C ASP A 86 3.56 -0.65 -17.18
N SER A 87 3.78 -1.96 -17.39
CA SER A 87 3.64 -2.97 -16.33
C SER A 87 4.61 -2.73 -15.18
N TRP A 88 5.83 -2.29 -15.48
CA TRP A 88 6.83 -1.94 -14.47
C TRP A 88 6.45 -0.66 -13.71
N TYR A 89 5.97 0.38 -14.41
CA TYR A 89 5.44 1.60 -13.77
C TYR A 89 4.24 1.32 -12.87
N PHE A 90 3.35 0.42 -13.29
CA PHE A 90 2.26 -0.07 -12.45
C PHE A 90 2.77 -0.75 -11.19
N LEU A 91 3.73 -1.67 -11.32
CA LEU A 91 4.35 -2.34 -10.16
C LEU A 91 4.95 -1.33 -9.18
N LEU A 92 5.71 -0.34 -9.66
CA LEU A 92 6.30 0.70 -8.82
C LEU A 92 5.24 1.54 -8.09
N SER A 93 4.19 1.93 -8.80
CA SER A 93 3.10 2.72 -8.25
C SER A 93 2.37 1.95 -7.15
N GLU A 94 2.12 0.66 -7.36
CA GLU A 94 1.54 -0.22 -6.36
C GLU A 94 2.43 -0.40 -5.13
N ILE A 95 3.75 -0.51 -5.31
CA ILE A 95 4.71 -0.57 -4.20
C ILE A 95 4.70 0.73 -3.40
N ALA A 96 4.71 1.88 -4.07
CA ALA A 96 4.71 3.19 -3.43
C ALA A 96 3.42 3.38 -2.61
N LEU A 97 2.26 3.11 -3.19
CA LEU A 97 0.97 3.18 -2.51
C LEU A 97 0.91 2.21 -1.32
N ARG A 98 1.47 1.01 -1.49
CA ARG A 98 1.51 0.00 -0.44
C ARG A 98 2.29 0.48 0.78
N ARG A 99 3.44 1.13 0.60
CA ARG A 99 4.24 1.67 1.70
C ARG A 99 3.45 2.68 2.53
N ILE A 100 2.75 3.61 1.87
CA ILE A 100 1.87 4.57 2.56
C ILE A 100 0.76 3.82 3.31
N THR A 101 0.16 2.82 2.66
CA THR A 101 -0.91 1.99 3.26
C THR A 101 -0.43 1.24 4.50
N ASP A 102 0.78 0.68 4.49
CA ASP A 102 1.33 -0.06 5.63
C ASP A 102 1.58 0.88 6.82
N GLN A 103 2.12 2.08 6.58
CA GLN A 103 2.30 3.11 7.61
C GLN A 103 0.95 3.55 8.22
N VAL A 104 -0.04 3.82 7.38
CA VAL A 104 -1.41 4.16 7.82
C VAL A 104 -2.02 3.02 8.63
N THR A 105 -1.90 1.78 8.14
CA THR A 105 -2.45 0.58 8.81
C THR A 105 -1.86 0.42 10.21
N GLU A 106 -0.56 0.61 10.35
CA GLU A 106 0.13 0.51 11.64
C GLU A 106 -0.42 1.52 12.65
N ILE A 107 -0.53 2.80 12.27
CA ILE A 107 -1.06 3.87 13.13
C ILE A 107 -2.53 3.63 13.49
N VAL A 108 -3.36 3.33 12.49
CA VAL A 108 -4.80 3.09 12.69
C VAL A 108 -5.04 1.89 13.58
N SER A 109 -4.32 0.78 13.35
CA SER A 109 -4.45 -0.43 14.17
C SER A 109 -4.00 -0.19 15.61
N LYS A 110 -2.90 0.55 15.82
CA LYS A 110 -2.43 0.90 17.17
C LYS A 110 -3.46 1.72 17.94
N TYR A 111 -4.06 2.73 17.29
CA TYR A 111 -5.09 3.56 17.91
C TYR A 111 -6.34 2.76 18.27
N ILE A 112 -6.94 2.07 17.28
CA ILE A 112 -8.19 1.32 17.48
C ILE A 112 -7.99 0.23 18.55
N HIS A 113 -6.86 -0.48 18.52
CA HIS A 113 -6.58 -1.52 19.51
C HIS A 113 -6.46 -0.96 20.93
N ALA A 114 -5.79 0.18 21.11
CA ALA A 114 -5.68 0.83 22.41
C ALA A 114 -7.04 1.30 22.94
N GLU A 115 -7.87 1.89 22.08
CA GLU A 115 -9.22 2.33 22.48
C GLU A 115 -10.16 1.16 22.79
N ILE A 116 -9.99 -0.01 22.15
CA ILE A 116 -10.76 -1.21 22.49
C ILE A 116 -10.33 -1.78 23.87
N ILE A 117 -9.04 -1.78 24.18
CA ILE A 117 -8.52 -2.35 25.44
C ILE A 117 -8.79 -1.41 26.62
N LEU A 118 -8.51 -0.11 26.44
CA LEU A 118 -8.67 0.90 27.48
C LEU A 118 -9.29 2.16 26.85
N PRO A 119 -10.63 2.26 26.80
CA PRO A 119 -11.32 3.38 26.20
C PRO A 119 -10.90 4.72 26.81
N GLY A 120 -10.62 5.72 25.95
CA GLY A 120 -10.16 7.04 26.36
C GLY A 120 -8.67 7.11 26.74
N SER A 121 -7.90 6.05 26.47
CA SER A 121 -6.45 6.03 26.71
C SER A 121 -5.68 6.91 25.74
N GLN A 122 -6.24 7.18 24.56
CA GLN A 122 -5.63 8.04 23.54
C GLN A 122 -6.58 9.17 23.13
N ARG A 123 -6.00 10.32 22.78
CA ARG A 123 -6.80 11.44 22.25
C ARG A 123 -6.80 11.41 20.74
N ILE A 124 -7.98 11.24 20.14
CA ILE A 124 -8.18 11.27 18.68
C ILE A 124 -7.59 12.53 18.02
N GLN A 125 -7.54 13.64 18.77
CA GLN A 125 -6.94 14.91 18.34
C GLN A 125 -5.47 14.78 17.92
N GLN A 126 -4.73 13.82 18.49
CA GLN A 126 -3.32 13.57 18.16
C GLN A 126 -3.16 12.97 16.75
N LEU A 127 -4.20 12.33 16.21
CA LEU A 127 -4.17 11.76 14.86
C LEU A 127 -4.46 12.78 13.76
N ILE A 128 -5.05 13.93 14.09
CA ILE A 128 -5.39 14.97 13.09
C ILE A 128 -4.17 15.41 12.25
N PRO A 129 -3.05 15.87 12.85
CA PRO A 129 -1.89 16.27 12.06
C PRO A 129 -1.26 15.08 11.30
N ILE A 130 -1.29 13.88 11.87
CA ILE A 130 -0.73 12.68 11.25
C ILE A 130 -1.52 12.31 9.99
N VAL A 131 -2.86 12.34 10.06
CA VAL A 131 -3.71 12.05 8.91
C VAL A 131 -3.56 13.13 7.85
N ALA A 132 -3.47 14.40 8.22
CA ALA A 132 -3.21 15.48 7.26
C ALA A 132 -1.88 15.29 6.48
N GLU A 133 -0.82 14.82 7.16
CA GLU A 133 0.44 14.46 6.50
C GLU A 133 0.27 13.28 5.54
N PHE A 134 -0.49 12.25 5.91
CA PHE A 134 -0.78 11.12 5.01
C PHE A 134 -1.65 11.51 3.81
N GLU A 135 -2.61 12.42 3.98
CA GLU A 135 -3.40 12.98 2.88
C GLU A 135 -2.48 13.70 1.88
N GLN A 136 -1.55 14.53 2.37
CA GLN A 136 -0.57 15.19 1.51
C GLN A 136 0.33 14.19 0.78
N GLN A 137 0.78 13.13 1.45
CA GLN A 137 1.58 12.07 0.82
C GLN A 137 0.78 11.31 -0.24
N ALA A 138 -0.49 10.99 0.03
CA ALA A 138 -1.37 10.31 -0.91
C ALA A 138 -1.63 11.20 -2.15
N GLU A 139 -1.85 12.50 -1.96
CA GLU A 139 -2.04 13.43 -3.07
C GLU A 139 -0.76 13.57 -3.90
N THR A 140 0.39 13.75 -3.24
CA THR A 140 1.69 13.79 -3.92
C THR A 140 1.94 12.51 -4.72
N PHE A 141 1.58 11.34 -4.16
CA PHE A 141 1.64 10.08 -4.89
C PHE A 141 0.75 10.11 -6.14
N ARG A 142 -0.50 10.56 -6.02
CA ARG A 142 -1.47 10.64 -7.13
C ARG A 142 -1.00 11.58 -8.24
N GLU A 143 -0.46 12.74 -7.90
CA GLU A 143 0.03 13.73 -8.86
C GLU A 143 1.18 13.20 -9.70
N ASN A 144 2.09 12.45 -9.07
CA ASN A 144 3.31 11.89 -9.66
C ASN A 144 3.13 10.51 -10.32
N LEU A 145 1.89 10.02 -10.45
CA LEU A 145 1.63 8.76 -11.15
C LEU A 145 2.06 8.83 -12.64
N PRO A 146 2.73 7.80 -13.16
CA PRO A 146 2.99 7.65 -14.59
C PRO A 146 1.69 7.65 -15.41
N SER A 147 1.74 8.16 -16.65
CA SER A 147 0.56 8.30 -17.51
C SER A 147 -0.22 7.01 -17.73
N ALA A 148 0.47 5.86 -17.79
CA ALA A 148 -0.14 4.54 -17.99
C ALA A 148 -1.11 4.13 -16.87
N VAL A 149 -0.87 4.63 -15.64
CA VAL A 149 -1.62 4.26 -14.44
C VAL A 149 -2.35 5.42 -13.79
N LYS A 150 -2.12 6.64 -14.28
CA LYS A 150 -2.84 7.83 -13.83
C LYS A 150 -4.32 7.67 -14.13
N PHE A 151 -5.15 7.87 -13.11
CA PHE A 151 -6.58 7.61 -13.16
C PHE A 151 -7.41 8.88 -12.91
N PRO A 152 -8.59 9.00 -13.55
CA PRO A 152 -9.49 10.11 -13.32
C PRO A 152 -10.21 10.00 -11.97
N ASP A 153 -10.70 11.13 -11.45
CA ASP A 153 -11.51 11.19 -10.22
C ASP A 153 -12.92 10.62 -10.46
N VAL A 154 -13.57 10.13 -9.42
CA VAL A 154 -14.97 9.67 -9.47
C VAL A 154 -15.86 10.91 -9.65
N PRO A 155 -16.83 10.93 -10.60
CA PRO A 155 -17.48 9.76 -11.21
C PRO A 155 -16.98 9.35 -12.61
N GLU A 156 -15.91 9.94 -13.13
CA GLU A 156 -15.41 9.61 -14.47
C GLU A 156 -14.97 8.14 -14.53
N ALA A 157 -15.22 7.44 -15.65
CA ALA A 157 -14.85 6.03 -15.76
C ALA A 157 -13.34 5.86 -15.95
N ALA A 158 -12.73 4.88 -15.27
CA ALA A 158 -11.36 4.50 -15.56
C ALA A 158 -11.31 3.80 -16.93
N SER A 159 -10.30 4.10 -17.74
CA SER A 159 -10.21 3.59 -19.11
C SER A 159 -9.59 2.19 -19.19
N THR A 160 -8.81 1.82 -18.17
CA THR A 160 -8.11 0.52 -18.11
C THR A 160 -8.34 -0.16 -16.76
N GLU A 161 -8.12 -1.46 -16.72
CA GLU A 161 -8.19 -2.24 -15.47
C GLU A 161 -7.17 -1.74 -14.44
N TRP A 162 -5.97 -1.37 -14.86
CA TRP A 162 -4.93 -0.85 -13.96
C TRP A 162 -5.34 0.49 -13.33
N GLN A 163 -5.91 1.39 -14.11
CA GLN A 163 -6.45 2.66 -13.60
C GLN A 163 -7.57 2.41 -12.60
N GLN A 164 -8.50 1.49 -12.92
CA GLN A 164 -9.60 1.14 -12.01
C GLN A 164 -9.07 0.53 -10.70
N TYR A 165 -8.11 -0.37 -10.81
CA TYR A 165 -7.49 -1.05 -9.67
C TYR A 165 -6.75 -0.06 -8.76
N SER A 166 -5.80 0.71 -9.29
CA SER A 166 -5.03 1.68 -8.52
C SER A 166 -5.93 2.78 -7.93
N ARG A 167 -7.00 3.18 -8.64
CA ARG A 167 -7.99 4.13 -8.13
C ARG A 167 -8.74 3.61 -6.91
N GLY A 168 -9.27 2.39 -6.97
CA GLY A 168 -9.97 1.78 -5.82
C GLY A 168 -9.06 1.67 -4.60
N ARG A 169 -7.79 1.27 -4.82
CA ARG A 169 -6.74 1.20 -3.80
C ARG A 169 -6.44 2.57 -3.18
N TYR A 170 -6.38 3.62 -3.99
CA TYR A 170 -6.18 4.98 -3.52
C TYR A 170 -7.33 5.46 -2.62
N TYR A 171 -8.60 5.33 -3.03
CA TYR A 171 -9.72 5.71 -2.16
C TYR A 171 -9.82 4.83 -0.92
N ARG A 172 -9.45 3.56 -1.02
CA ARG A 172 -9.37 2.67 0.13
C ARG A 172 -8.32 3.13 1.15
N LEU A 173 -7.19 3.65 0.70
CA LEU A 173 -6.19 4.27 1.56
C LEU A 173 -6.74 5.53 2.25
N LEU A 174 -7.39 6.41 1.50
CA LEU A 174 -8.02 7.62 2.06
C LEU A 174 -9.11 7.28 3.08
N GLU A 175 -9.92 6.26 2.82
CA GLU A 175 -10.91 5.77 3.78
C GLU A 175 -10.24 5.16 5.02
N LEU A 176 -9.20 4.35 4.83
CA LEU A 176 -8.46 3.70 5.92
C LEU A 176 -7.90 4.71 6.93
N MET A 177 -7.23 5.77 6.48
CA MET A 177 -6.63 6.78 7.37
C MET A 177 -7.67 7.56 8.18
N HIS A 178 -8.92 7.63 7.71
CA HIS A 178 -10.02 8.32 8.40
C HIS A 178 -10.80 7.41 9.37
N ARG A 179 -10.59 6.09 9.34
CA ARG A 179 -11.31 5.14 10.21
C ARG A 179 -11.24 5.45 11.71
N PRO A 180 -10.14 5.96 12.29
CA PRO A 180 -10.12 6.37 13.68
C PRO A 180 -11.19 7.42 14.02
N PHE A 181 -11.41 8.40 13.15
CA PHE A 181 -12.41 9.45 13.38
C PHE A 181 -13.83 8.90 13.27
N LEU A 182 -14.07 7.99 12.32
CA LEU A 182 -15.33 7.26 12.23
C LEU A 182 -15.60 6.46 13.51
N PHE A 183 -14.60 5.73 13.97
CA PHE A 183 -14.69 4.98 15.22
C PHE A 183 -15.01 5.91 16.40
N SER A 184 -14.29 7.01 16.57
CA SER A 184 -14.54 7.97 17.65
C SER A 184 -15.93 8.62 17.56
N ALA A 185 -16.37 9.04 16.38
CA ALA A 185 -17.67 9.69 16.19
C ALA A 185 -18.85 8.75 16.48
N LEU A 186 -18.69 7.44 16.23
CA LEU A 186 -19.70 6.43 16.56
C LEU A 186 -19.80 6.17 18.08
N HIS A 187 -18.68 6.25 18.81
CA HIS A 187 -18.64 5.96 20.24
C HIS A 187 -18.87 7.20 21.12
N ASP A 188 -18.63 8.40 20.59
CA ASP A 188 -18.88 9.67 21.26
C ASP A 188 -19.71 10.62 20.36
N PRO A 189 -21.04 10.65 20.54
CA PRO A 189 -21.92 11.60 19.84
C PRO A 189 -21.57 13.07 20.10
N GLY A 190 -20.92 13.36 21.25
CA GLY A 190 -20.45 14.67 21.66
C GLY A 190 -19.10 15.08 21.06
N CYS A 191 -18.54 14.27 20.15
CA CYS A 191 -17.24 14.54 19.55
C CYS A 191 -17.19 15.91 18.86
N SER A 192 -15.96 16.44 18.77
CA SER A 192 -15.72 17.76 18.19
C SER A 192 -16.18 17.82 16.72
N PRO A 193 -16.61 19.00 16.23
CA PRO A 193 -17.03 19.15 14.84
C PRO A 193 -15.94 18.77 13.84
N VAL A 194 -14.67 18.95 14.20
CA VAL A 194 -13.51 18.55 13.38
C VAL A 194 -13.45 17.02 13.22
N VAL A 195 -13.63 16.26 14.30
CA VAL A 195 -13.64 14.79 14.23
C VAL A 195 -14.81 14.29 13.40
N ARG A 196 -15.98 14.92 13.53
CA ARG A 196 -17.15 14.60 12.70
C ARG A 196 -16.92 14.85 11.22
N SER A 197 -16.33 16.00 10.87
CA SER A 197 -15.97 16.34 9.49
C SER A 197 -14.98 15.33 8.89
N LEU A 198 -13.96 14.92 9.65
CA LEU A 198 -12.99 13.93 9.19
C LEU A 198 -13.62 12.53 9.03
N ALA A 199 -14.57 12.18 9.91
CA ALA A 199 -15.35 10.96 9.75
C ALA A 199 -16.18 10.97 8.46
N GLU A 200 -16.85 12.08 8.16
CA GLU A 200 -17.63 12.26 6.92
C GLU A 200 -16.76 12.14 5.67
N ILE A 201 -15.56 12.70 5.67
CA ILE A 201 -14.57 12.53 4.59
C ILE A 201 -14.25 11.04 4.39
N GLY A 202 -14.00 10.31 5.48
CA GLY A 202 -13.79 8.86 5.44
C GLY A 202 -14.93 8.10 4.76
N LEU A 203 -16.19 8.45 5.08
CA LEU A 203 -17.37 7.84 4.45
C LEU A 203 -17.49 8.19 2.97
N GLN A 204 -17.23 9.44 2.60
CA GLN A 204 -17.25 9.85 1.19
C GLN A 204 -16.22 9.09 0.37
N ASN A 205 -15.03 8.87 0.91
CA ASN A 205 -13.99 8.07 0.27
C ASN A 205 -14.38 6.58 0.17
N ALA A 206 -15.07 6.03 1.18
CA ALA A 206 -15.60 4.67 1.14
C ALA A 206 -16.59 4.44 -0.02
N LEU A 207 -17.34 5.47 -0.40
CA LEU A 207 -18.29 5.40 -1.52
C LEU A 207 -17.60 5.48 -2.90
N ARG A 208 -16.33 5.88 -2.93
CA ARG A 208 -15.52 6.03 -4.15
C ARG A 208 -14.60 4.83 -4.40
N SER A 209 -14.35 4.01 -3.38
CA SER A 209 -13.45 2.84 -3.44
C SER A 209 -14.05 1.65 -4.18
#